data_AF-A0A349YTA0-F1
#
_entry.id   AF-A0A349YTA0-F1
#
_cell.length_a   1.000
_cell.length_b   1.000
_cell.length_c   1.000
_cell.angle_alpha   90.00
_cell.angle_beta   90.00
_cell.angle_gamma   90.00
#
_symmetry.space_group_name_H-M   'P 1'
#
loop_
_entity.id
_entity.type
_entity.pdbx_description
1 polymer ?
#
loop_
_entity_poly.entity_id
_entity_poly.type
_entity_poly.pdbx_seq_one_letter_code
_entity_poly.pdbx_strand_id
1 'polypeptide(L)'
;MDNEHELKDCNVQAEILFVGSIAKDLDLIVNYSTFMRSKYDFSDPATKFFYDNLETYFLTFSQTLDETKMNVFMSQNEERLKLYKQYKGWKTLQRFMTLADENDVKNYFDTVKKYSLVREYGRNGFPVERILSHRNFDKMSPNDIYRIIRTKADKINTVINAGEEAVELTDKNSSQIDKYLEKPNFGLPFPWYMYNEFFLGLRETKVLFEGFLSNEGKTRKLVLLAAYVALVQNENFFLMSNEMDEEDLRSCLITTVINNKEFQELHGVHITKPEKEIVLGVYQ
;
A
#
# COMPACT_ATOMS: atom_id res chain seq x y z
N MET A 1 -34.90 17.43 -30.40
CA MET A 1 -33.99 18.29 -29.62
C MET A 1 -33.71 17.52 -28.35
N ASP A 2 -32.83 16.52 -28.48
CA ASP A 2 -32.48 15.65 -27.37
C ASP A 2 -31.44 16.39 -26.53
N ASN A 3 -31.78 16.64 -25.27
CA ASN A 3 -30.83 17.15 -24.30
C ASN A 3 -29.71 16.11 -24.15
N GLU A 4 -28.56 16.36 -24.77
CA GLU A 4 -27.29 15.77 -24.37
C GLU A 4 -27.08 16.15 -22.89
N HIS A 5 -27.50 15.26 -21.99
CA HIS A 5 -26.97 15.27 -20.65
C HIS A 5 -25.46 15.03 -20.77
N GLU A 6 -24.68 16.10 -20.74
CA GLU A 6 -23.23 16.02 -20.48
C GLU A 6 -23.03 15.08 -19.30
N LEU A 7 -22.50 13.89 -19.56
CA LEU A 7 -22.17 12.92 -18.53
C LEU A 7 -21.01 13.52 -17.74
N LYS A 8 -21.33 14.19 -16.62
CA LYS A 8 -20.32 14.76 -15.75
C LYS A 8 -19.56 13.63 -15.07
N ASP A 9 -18.28 13.55 -15.37
CA ASP A 9 -17.27 12.70 -14.73
C ASP A 9 -16.83 13.24 -13.35
N CYS A 10 -17.53 14.26 -12.85
CA CYS A 10 -17.28 14.90 -11.57
C CYS A 10 -18.53 14.91 -10.68
N ASN A 11 -18.31 14.76 -9.38
CA ASN A 11 -19.34 14.92 -8.37
C ASN A 11 -18.87 15.88 -7.28
N VAL A 12 -18.99 17.17 -7.60
CA VAL A 12 -18.60 18.27 -6.69
C VAL A 12 -19.44 18.27 -5.41
N GLN A 13 -20.67 17.75 -5.45
CA GLN A 13 -21.51 17.64 -4.25
C GLN A 13 -20.90 16.66 -3.24
N ALA A 14 -20.47 15.48 -3.68
CA ALA A 14 -19.81 14.51 -2.81
C ALA A 14 -18.47 15.06 -2.26
N GLU A 15 -17.71 15.81 -3.06
CA GLU A 15 -16.49 16.49 -2.61
C GLU A 15 -16.76 17.51 -1.51
N ILE A 16 -17.80 18.34 -1.68
CA ILE A 16 -18.25 19.33 -0.68
C ILE A 16 -18.66 18.64 0.63
N LEU A 17 -19.46 17.58 0.54
CA LEU A 17 -19.94 16.84 1.70
C LEU A 17 -18.78 16.16 2.44
N PHE A 18 -17.85 15.54 1.71
CA PHE A 18 -16.66 14.91 2.30
C PHE A 18 -15.77 15.91 3.04
N VAL A 19 -15.43 17.03 2.40
CA VAL A 19 -14.63 18.11 3.03
C VAL A 19 -15.38 18.72 4.22
N GLY A 20 -16.70 18.85 4.12
CA GLY A 20 -17.57 19.32 5.19
C GLY A 20 -17.56 18.41 6.42
N SER A 21 -17.62 17.09 6.22
CA SER A 21 -17.54 16.14 7.34
C SER A 21 -16.17 16.17 8.02
N ILE A 22 -15.08 16.27 7.26
CA ILE A 22 -13.73 16.45 7.82
C ILE A 22 -13.61 17.75 8.62
N ALA A 23 -14.22 18.83 8.14
CA ALA A 23 -14.18 20.11 8.85
C ALA A 23 -14.98 20.07 10.17
N LYS A 24 -15.99 19.20 10.27
CA LYS A 24 -16.75 18.97 11.52
C LYS A 24 -15.97 18.13 12.51
N ASP A 25 -15.37 17.03 12.03
CA ASP A 25 -14.53 16.15 12.82
C ASP A 25 -13.17 15.96 12.12
N LEU A 26 -12.16 16.68 12.64
CA LEU A 26 -10.81 16.64 12.09
C LEU A 26 -10.12 15.30 12.32
N ASP A 27 -10.55 14.48 13.28
CA ASP A 27 -9.94 13.17 13.52
C ASP A 27 -10.15 12.22 12.33
N LEU A 28 -11.18 12.49 11.50
CA LEU A 28 -11.39 11.79 10.23
C LEU A 28 -10.20 11.92 9.27
N ILE A 29 -9.36 12.96 9.40
CA ILE A 29 -8.14 13.10 8.60
C ILE A 29 -7.22 11.91 8.83
N VAL A 30 -7.09 11.38 10.05
CA VAL A 30 -6.22 10.23 10.33
C VAL A 30 -6.67 9.00 9.55
N ASN A 31 -7.98 8.80 9.43
CA ASN A 31 -8.56 7.65 8.75
C ASN A 31 -8.48 7.76 7.22
N TYR A 32 -8.64 8.96 6.66
CA TYR A 32 -8.81 9.14 5.22
C TYR A 32 -7.61 9.76 4.48
N SER A 33 -6.72 10.52 5.15
CA SER A 33 -5.56 11.18 4.53
C SER A 33 -4.64 10.20 3.80
N THR A 34 -4.33 9.06 4.42
CA THR A 34 -3.47 8.02 3.85
C THR A 34 -3.98 7.53 2.49
N PHE A 35 -5.30 7.49 2.30
CA PHE A 35 -5.94 7.01 1.09
C PHE A 35 -6.27 8.12 0.09
N MET A 36 -6.25 9.40 0.50
CA MET A 36 -6.53 10.53 -0.36
C MET A 36 -5.26 11.06 -1.05
N ARG A 37 -5.43 11.52 -2.28
CA ARG A 37 -4.42 12.13 -3.14
C ARG A 37 -5.08 13.36 -3.77
N SER A 38 -4.97 14.50 -3.10
CA SER A 38 -5.74 15.71 -3.41
C SER A 38 -5.59 16.20 -4.85
N LYS A 39 -4.44 15.96 -5.48
CA LYS A 39 -4.17 16.27 -6.89
C LYS A 39 -5.06 15.52 -7.88
N TYR A 40 -5.51 14.31 -7.54
CA TYR A 40 -6.25 13.41 -8.42
C TYR A 40 -7.72 13.23 -7.99
N ASP A 41 -7.98 13.27 -6.68
CA ASP A 41 -9.29 12.95 -6.12
C ASP A 41 -10.32 14.07 -6.25
N PHE A 42 -9.90 15.33 -6.19
CA PHE A 42 -10.80 16.48 -6.29
C PHE A 42 -10.85 17.01 -7.72
N SER A 43 -12.06 17.25 -8.21
CA SER A 43 -12.32 17.91 -9.48
C SER A 43 -12.46 19.42 -9.32
N ASP A 44 -13.04 19.88 -8.21
CA ASP A 44 -13.22 21.31 -7.94
C ASP A 44 -11.97 21.90 -7.25
N PRO A 45 -11.40 23.00 -7.77
CA PRO A 45 -10.22 23.62 -7.16
C PRO A 45 -10.47 24.16 -5.74
N ALA A 46 -11.71 24.55 -5.40
CA ALA A 46 -12.02 25.08 -4.09
C ALA A 46 -12.11 23.95 -3.05
N THR A 47 -12.79 22.85 -3.35
CA THR A 47 -12.84 21.67 -2.45
C THR A 47 -11.44 21.11 -2.19
N LYS A 48 -10.61 21.01 -3.24
CA LYS A 48 -9.20 20.66 -3.13
C LYS A 48 -8.45 21.60 -2.19
N PHE A 49 -8.57 22.91 -2.41
CA PHE A 49 -7.89 23.92 -1.59
C PHE A 49 -8.29 23.80 -0.11
N PHE A 50 -9.57 23.63 0.20
CA PHE A 50 -10.01 23.47 1.58
C PHE A 50 -9.48 22.17 2.19
N TYR A 51 -9.50 21.05 1.47
CA TYR A 51 -8.94 19.79 1.93
C TYR A 51 -7.44 19.88 2.26
N ASP A 52 -6.63 20.36 1.31
CA ASP A 52 -5.17 20.49 1.47
C ASP A 52 -4.81 21.33 2.72
N ASN A 53 -5.60 22.39 2.95
CA ASN A 53 -5.39 23.25 4.10
C ASN A 53 -5.89 22.64 5.41
N LEU A 54 -6.97 21.86 5.43
CA LEU A 54 -7.42 21.13 6.63
C LEU A 54 -6.42 20.06 7.03
N GLU A 55 -5.86 19.32 6.07
CA GLU A 55 -4.80 18.35 6.31
C GLU A 55 -3.54 19.02 6.90
N THR A 56 -3.08 20.10 6.27
CA THR A 56 -1.92 20.86 6.77
C THR A 56 -2.20 21.46 8.16
N TYR A 57 -3.41 21.97 8.39
CA TYR A 57 -3.83 22.54 9.67
C TYR A 57 -3.80 21.51 10.79
N PHE A 58 -4.30 20.31 10.54
CA PHE A 58 -4.31 19.21 11.50
C PHE A 58 -2.89 18.76 11.86
N LEU A 59 -1.99 18.68 10.87
CA LEU A 59 -0.61 18.24 11.08
C LEU A 59 0.27 19.29 11.75
N THR A 60 0.02 20.58 11.56
CA THR A 60 0.98 21.65 11.91
C THR A 60 0.46 22.69 12.90
N PHE A 61 -0.85 22.78 13.14
CA PHE A 61 -1.43 23.90 13.90
C PHE A 61 -2.33 23.45 15.06
N SER A 62 -3.42 22.72 14.79
CA SER A 62 -4.41 22.37 15.83
C SER A 62 -5.30 21.20 15.39
N GLN A 63 -5.73 20.40 16.37
CA GLN A 63 -6.67 19.28 16.16
C GLN A 63 -8.13 19.70 16.31
N THR A 64 -8.41 20.91 16.79
CA THR A 64 -9.76 21.49 16.84
C THR A 64 -9.92 22.58 15.79
N LEU A 65 -11.07 22.64 15.12
CA LEU A 65 -11.39 23.68 14.14
C LEU A 65 -12.32 24.74 14.73
N ASP A 66 -11.91 26.01 14.65
CA ASP A 66 -12.80 27.15 14.91
C ASP A 66 -12.51 28.29 13.93
N GLU A 67 -13.44 29.24 13.80
CA GLU A 67 -13.33 30.36 12.85
C GLU A 67 -12.07 31.20 13.11
N THR A 68 -11.73 31.44 14.37
CA THR A 68 -10.62 32.31 14.76
C THR A 68 -9.28 31.66 14.40
N LYS A 69 -9.09 30.41 14.81
CA LYS A 69 -7.92 29.58 14.52
C LYS A 69 -7.73 29.36 13.03
N MET A 70 -8.81 29.09 12.29
CA MET A 70 -8.73 28.92 10.84
C MET A 70 -8.31 30.22 10.15
N ASN A 71 -8.86 31.37 10.56
CA ASN A 71 -8.45 32.67 10.03
C ASN A 71 -7.00 33.03 10.38
N VAL A 72 -6.54 32.72 11.60
CA VAL A 72 -5.14 32.90 12.01
C VAL A 72 -4.22 32.03 11.16
N PHE A 73 -4.53 30.74 11.00
CA PHE A 73 -3.77 29.85 10.15
C PHE A 73 -3.71 30.38 8.72
N MET A 74 -4.86 30.69 8.11
CA MET A 74 -4.91 31.21 6.74
C MET A 74 -4.06 32.47 6.55
N SER A 75 -3.97 33.35 7.56
CA SER A 75 -3.20 34.60 7.51
C SER A 75 -1.68 34.44 7.61
N GLN A 76 -1.16 33.29 8.03
CA GLN A 76 0.29 33.04 8.10
C GLN A 76 0.95 32.95 6.71
N ASN A 77 0.17 32.78 5.64
CA ASN A 77 0.68 32.71 4.27
C ASN A 77 -0.18 33.60 3.36
N GLU A 78 0.44 34.59 2.72
CA GLU A 78 -0.25 35.59 1.90
C GLU A 78 -0.97 35.00 0.69
N GLU A 79 -0.39 33.99 0.02
CA GLU A 79 -1.00 33.33 -1.14
C GLU A 79 -2.23 32.53 -0.72
N ARG A 80 -2.11 31.78 0.38
CA ARG A 80 -3.22 31.03 0.98
C ARG A 80 -4.35 31.96 1.40
N LEU A 81 -4.04 33.09 2.04
CA LEU A 81 -5.05 34.07 2.46
C LEU A 81 -5.78 34.68 1.25
N LYS A 82 -5.07 34.94 0.15
CA LYS A 82 -5.66 35.46 -1.10
C LYS A 82 -6.66 34.46 -1.70
N LEU A 83 -6.27 33.19 -1.82
CA LEU A 83 -7.14 32.12 -2.30
C LEU A 83 -8.34 31.88 -1.37
N TYR A 84 -8.11 31.90 -0.06
CA TYR A 84 -9.18 31.77 0.93
C TYR A 84 -10.23 32.87 0.80
N LYS A 85 -9.81 34.13 0.60
CA LYS A 85 -10.72 35.26 0.32
C LYS A 85 -11.45 35.09 -1.00
N GLN A 86 -10.77 34.61 -2.05
CA GLN A 86 -11.38 34.33 -3.35
C GLN A 86 -12.51 33.28 -3.24
N TYR A 87 -12.32 32.25 -2.42
CA TYR A 87 -13.33 31.22 -2.15
C TYR A 87 -14.33 31.59 -1.05
N LYS A 88 -14.47 32.89 -0.70
CA LYS A 88 -15.40 33.43 0.31
C LYS A 88 -15.14 32.95 1.76
N GLY A 89 -13.95 32.41 2.01
CA GLY A 89 -13.41 32.12 3.34
C GLY A 89 -14.26 31.18 4.20
N TRP A 90 -14.35 31.49 5.49
CA TRP A 90 -15.01 30.64 6.49
C TRP A 90 -16.47 30.34 6.16
N LYS A 91 -17.19 31.29 5.55
CA LYS A 91 -18.60 31.10 5.18
C LYS A 91 -18.81 29.92 4.23
N THR A 92 -17.85 29.63 3.36
CA THR A 92 -17.91 28.48 2.46
C THR A 92 -17.68 27.19 3.22
N LEU A 93 -16.68 27.15 4.08
CA LEU A 93 -16.38 25.99 4.92
C LEU A 93 -17.54 25.68 5.89
N GLN A 94 -18.11 26.71 6.50
CA GLN A 94 -19.29 26.59 7.35
C GLN A 94 -20.49 26.01 6.58
N ARG A 95 -20.70 26.41 5.32
CA ARG A 95 -21.74 25.80 4.48
C ARG A 95 -21.46 24.33 4.20
N PHE A 96 -20.21 23.96 3.96
CA PHE A 96 -19.84 22.55 3.75
C PHE A 96 -20.14 21.73 5.00
N MET A 97 -19.76 22.24 6.18
CA MET A 97 -20.08 21.63 7.46
C MET A 97 -21.59 21.48 7.66
N THR A 98 -22.40 22.51 7.39
CA THR A 98 -23.86 22.44 7.55
C THR A 98 -24.52 21.39 6.65
N LEU A 99 -24.02 21.20 5.44
CA LEU A 99 -24.58 20.26 4.48
C LEU A 99 -24.16 18.81 4.73
N ALA A 100 -22.99 18.61 5.33
CA ALA A 100 -22.39 17.30 5.52
C ALA A 100 -22.97 16.55 6.73
N ASP A 101 -23.18 15.24 6.58
CA ASP A 101 -23.45 14.31 7.68
C ASP A 101 -22.16 13.57 8.06
N GLU A 102 -21.86 13.50 9.35
CA GLU A 102 -20.68 12.80 9.88
C GLU A 102 -20.84 11.28 9.81
N ASN A 103 -22.08 10.79 9.85
CA ASN A 103 -22.34 9.34 9.81
C ASN A 103 -22.19 8.76 8.40
N ASP A 104 -22.21 9.61 7.38
CA ASP A 104 -22.24 9.21 5.97
C ASP A 104 -20.92 9.49 5.22
N VAL A 105 -19.86 9.87 5.95
CA VAL A 105 -18.52 10.20 5.41
C VAL A 105 -18.01 9.13 4.46
N LYS A 106 -18.22 7.86 4.81
CA LYS A 106 -17.76 6.72 4.02
C LYS A 106 -18.37 6.70 2.61
N ASN A 107 -19.67 6.97 2.49
CA ASN A 107 -20.34 7.00 1.19
C ASN A 107 -19.89 8.21 0.36
N TYR A 108 -19.64 9.36 1.00
CA TYR A 108 -19.05 10.51 0.32
C TYR A 108 -17.65 10.19 -0.20
N PHE A 109 -16.80 9.59 0.63
CA PHE A 109 -15.46 9.14 0.27
C PHE A 109 -15.48 8.16 -0.91
N ASP A 110 -16.30 7.11 -0.83
CA ASP A 110 -16.42 6.11 -1.90
C ASP A 110 -16.91 6.75 -3.21
N THR A 111 -17.81 7.74 -3.12
CA THR A 111 -18.28 8.48 -4.28
C THR A 111 -17.15 9.33 -4.89
N VAL A 112 -16.41 10.10 -4.08
CA VAL A 112 -15.26 10.90 -4.54
C VAL A 112 -14.24 10.00 -5.24
N LYS A 113 -13.91 8.85 -4.65
CA LYS A 113 -12.99 7.86 -5.23
C LYS A 113 -13.50 7.25 -6.53
N LYS A 114 -14.80 6.93 -6.62
CA LYS A 114 -15.42 6.41 -7.83
C LYS A 114 -15.24 7.38 -8.99
N TYR A 115 -15.58 8.64 -8.79
CA TYR A 115 -15.44 9.65 -9.83
C TYR A 115 -13.98 9.95 -10.15
N SER A 116 -13.08 9.98 -9.15
CA SER A 116 -11.64 10.13 -9.39
C SER A 116 -11.08 9.02 -10.30
N LEU A 117 -11.41 7.75 -10.02
CA LEU A 117 -10.99 6.63 -10.87
C LEU A 117 -11.50 6.80 -12.31
N VAL A 118 -12.78 7.13 -12.48
CA VAL A 118 -13.35 7.34 -13.82
C VAL A 118 -12.60 8.45 -14.56
N ARG A 119 -12.32 9.60 -13.92
CA ARG A 119 -11.56 10.70 -14.56
C ARG A 119 -10.15 10.29 -14.97
N GLU A 120 -9.43 9.60 -14.09
CA GLU A 120 -8.05 9.17 -14.39
C GLU A 120 -8.01 8.12 -15.50
N TYR A 121 -8.98 7.20 -15.55
CA TYR A 121 -9.11 6.28 -16.68
C TYR A 121 -9.44 7.00 -17.98
N GLY A 122 -10.30 8.03 -17.95
CA GLY A 122 -10.59 8.87 -19.10
C GLY A 122 -9.35 9.59 -19.63
N ARG A 123 -8.55 10.18 -18.74
CA ARG A 123 -7.25 10.82 -19.08
C ARG A 123 -6.27 9.87 -19.74
N ASN A 124 -6.29 8.59 -19.35
CA ASN A 124 -5.46 7.53 -19.93
C ASN A 124 -6.07 6.89 -21.19
N GLY A 125 -7.15 7.46 -21.74
CA GLY A 125 -7.74 7.05 -23.03
C GLY A 125 -8.73 5.88 -22.95
N PHE A 126 -9.20 5.50 -21.75
CA PHE A 126 -10.25 4.49 -21.63
C PHE A 126 -11.63 5.10 -21.95
N PRO A 127 -12.54 4.35 -22.59
CA PRO A 127 -13.89 4.82 -22.94
C PRO A 127 -14.78 4.85 -21.69
N VAL A 128 -14.75 5.97 -20.97
CA VAL A 128 -15.44 6.21 -19.70
C VAL A 128 -16.91 6.55 -19.88
N GLU A 129 -17.32 7.04 -21.05
CA GLU A 129 -18.71 7.38 -21.37
C GLU A 129 -19.61 6.14 -21.27
N ARG A 130 -19.08 4.97 -21.65
CA ARG A 130 -19.78 3.67 -21.54
C ARG A 130 -19.94 3.21 -20.10
N ILE A 131 -19.06 3.65 -19.19
CA ILE A 131 -19.12 3.33 -17.77
C ILE A 131 -20.13 4.27 -17.09
N LEU A 132 -20.06 5.57 -17.41
CA LEU A 132 -20.96 6.60 -16.90
C LEU A 132 -22.42 6.38 -17.32
N SER A 133 -22.65 5.87 -18.53
CA SER A 133 -23.99 5.54 -19.05
C SER A 133 -24.57 4.22 -18.52
N HIS A 134 -23.87 3.51 -17.64
CA HIS A 134 -24.34 2.24 -17.12
C HIS A 134 -25.53 2.46 -16.15
N ARG A 135 -26.63 1.71 -16.33
CA ARG A 135 -27.87 1.85 -15.53
C ARG A 135 -27.68 1.76 -14.01
N ASN A 136 -26.67 1.02 -13.57
CA ASN A 136 -26.36 0.83 -12.15
C ASN A 136 -25.12 1.61 -11.67
N PHE A 137 -24.63 2.59 -12.44
CA PHE A 137 -23.41 3.34 -12.09
C PHE A 137 -23.48 4.00 -10.70
N ASP A 138 -24.66 4.47 -10.30
CA ASP A 138 -24.86 5.08 -8.98
C ASP A 138 -24.59 4.10 -7.83
N LYS A 139 -24.88 2.81 -8.03
CA LYS A 139 -24.70 1.75 -7.04
C LYS A 139 -23.31 1.09 -7.08
N MET A 140 -22.48 1.44 -8.06
CA MET A 140 -21.14 0.87 -8.19
C MET A 140 -20.19 1.45 -7.14
N SER A 141 -19.32 0.61 -6.60
CA SER A 141 -18.19 1.02 -5.77
C SER A 141 -16.98 1.41 -6.63
N PRO A 142 -15.97 2.11 -6.06
CA PRO A 142 -14.69 2.33 -6.73
C PRO A 142 -14.04 1.05 -7.28
N ASN A 143 -14.12 -0.04 -6.52
CA ASN A 143 -13.56 -1.34 -6.92
C ASN A 143 -14.27 -1.96 -8.13
N ASP A 144 -15.56 -1.70 -8.30
CA ASP A 144 -16.32 -2.20 -9.45
C ASP A 144 -15.86 -1.53 -10.74
N ILE A 145 -15.51 -0.24 -10.70
CA ILE A 145 -14.93 0.49 -11.84
C ILE A 145 -13.61 -0.18 -12.27
N TYR A 146 -12.72 -0.46 -11.32
CA TYR A 146 -11.46 -1.16 -11.57
C TYR A 146 -11.71 -2.54 -12.20
N ARG A 147 -12.67 -3.32 -11.66
CA ARG A 147 -13.02 -4.65 -12.19
C ARG A 147 -13.53 -4.59 -13.62
N ILE A 148 -14.38 -3.62 -13.97
CA ILE A 148 -14.93 -3.47 -15.33
C ILE A 148 -13.80 -3.24 -16.34
N ILE A 149 -12.86 -2.37 -16.00
CA ILE A 149 -11.73 -2.04 -16.90
C ILE A 149 -10.78 -3.23 -17.00
N ARG A 150 -10.44 -3.86 -15.88
CA ARG A 150 -9.62 -5.07 -15.84
C ARG A 150 -10.24 -6.19 -16.67
N THR A 151 -11.53 -6.44 -16.54
CA THR A 151 -12.23 -7.49 -17.31
C THR A 151 -12.16 -7.22 -18.82
N LYS A 152 -12.25 -5.95 -19.24
CA LYS A 152 -12.07 -5.59 -20.66
C LYS A 152 -10.63 -5.82 -21.12
N ALA A 153 -9.65 -5.41 -20.33
CA ALA A 153 -8.24 -5.62 -20.64
C ALA A 153 -7.90 -7.12 -20.70
N ASP A 154 -8.36 -7.90 -19.73
CA ASP A 154 -8.20 -9.36 -19.68
C ASP A 154 -8.85 -10.01 -20.89
N LYS A 155 -10.07 -9.60 -21.28
CA LYS A 155 -10.75 -10.10 -22.48
C LYS A 155 -9.97 -9.80 -23.76
N ILE A 156 -9.40 -8.59 -23.88
CA ILE A 156 -8.54 -8.23 -25.02
C ILE A 156 -7.32 -9.16 -25.04
N ASN A 157 -6.65 -9.35 -23.90
CA ASN A 157 -5.48 -10.22 -23.77
C ASN A 157 -5.80 -11.68 -24.15
N THR A 158 -6.94 -12.21 -23.68
CA THR A 158 -7.41 -13.56 -24.04
C THR A 158 -7.72 -13.68 -25.53
N VAL A 159 -8.36 -12.68 -26.14
CA VAL A 159 -8.71 -12.72 -27.59
C VAL A 159 -7.47 -12.61 -28.47
N ILE A 160 -6.52 -11.75 -28.10
CA ILE A 160 -5.23 -11.64 -28.80
C ILE A 160 -4.41 -12.92 -28.63
N ASN A 161 -4.70 -13.72 -27.60
CA ASN A 161 -4.01 -14.95 -27.28
C ASN A 161 -2.50 -14.69 -27.11
N ALA A 162 -2.14 -13.56 -26.49
CA ALA A 162 -0.77 -13.24 -26.10
C ALA A 162 -0.30 -14.05 -24.88
N GLY A 163 -1.11 -15.03 -24.44
CA GLY A 163 -0.67 -16.05 -23.51
C GLY A 163 0.30 -17.01 -24.18
N GLU A 164 1.10 -17.70 -23.37
CA GLU A 164 1.99 -18.74 -23.88
C GLU A 164 1.14 -19.86 -24.52
N GLU A 165 1.58 -20.35 -25.69
CA GLU A 165 0.93 -21.49 -26.34
C GLU A 165 1.00 -22.73 -25.43
N ALA A 166 0.02 -23.63 -25.59
CA ALA A 166 0.06 -24.90 -24.89
C ALA A 166 1.34 -25.66 -25.27
N VAL A 167 2.21 -25.88 -24.28
CA VAL A 167 3.47 -26.61 -24.48
C VAL A 167 3.20 -28.10 -24.35
N GLU A 168 3.66 -28.88 -25.32
CA GLU A 168 3.68 -30.34 -25.21
C GLU A 168 4.79 -30.75 -24.22
N LEU A 169 4.42 -31.23 -23.03
CA LEU A 169 5.37 -31.65 -22.00
C LEU A 169 6.25 -32.84 -22.43
N THR A 170 5.85 -33.57 -23.47
CA THR A 170 6.62 -34.68 -24.05
C THR A 170 7.68 -34.23 -25.04
N ASP A 171 7.58 -33.00 -25.56
CA ASP A 171 8.55 -32.45 -26.52
C ASP A 171 9.83 -31.96 -25.80
N LYS A 172 10.99 -32.13 -26.44
CA LYS A 172 12.30 -31.58 -26.01
C LYS A 172 12.80 -31.96 -24.60
N ASN A 173 12.31 -33.04 -24.00
CA ASN A 173 12.76 -33.49 -22.69
C ASN A 173 14.26 -33.82 -22.61
N SER A 174 14.84 -34.38 -23.68
CA SER A 174 16.29 -34.64 -23.73
C SER A 174 17.10 -33.36 -23.58
N SER A 175 16.74 -32.29 -24.32
CA SER A 175 17.43 -31.00 -24.21
C SER A 175 17.27 -30.35 -22.83
N GLN A 176 16.16 -30.62 -22.13
CA GLN A 176 15.97 -30.15 -20.76
C GLN A 176 16.90 -30.88 -19.78
N ILE A 177 17.15 -32.19 -19.99
CA ILE A 177 18.11 -32.97 -19.20
C ILE A 177 19.54 -32.47 -19.48
N ASP A 178 19.88 -32.24 -20.75
CA ASP A 178 21.20 -31.73 -21.15
C ASP A 178 21.49 -30.36 -20.50
N LYS A 179 20.48 -29.49 -20.41
CA LYS A 179 20.59 -28.20 -19.72
C LYS A 179 20.99 -28.34 -18.24
N TYR A 180 20.54 -29.39 -17.56
CA TYR A 180 20.91 -29.63 -16.16
C TYR A 180 22.35 -30.15 -16.01
N LEU A 181 22.92 -30.75 -17.05
CA LEU A 181 24.35 -31.13 -17.06
C LEU A 181 25.25 -29.89 -17.18
N GLU A 182 24.83 -28.88 -17.95
CA GLU A 182 25.58 -27.63 -18.09
C GLU A 182 25.47 -26.74 -16.84
N LYS A 183 24.25 -26.56 -16.33
CA LYS A 183 23.98 -25.79 -15.11
C LYS A 183 23.02 -26.57 -14.20
N PRO A 184 23.55 -27.26 -13.18
CA PRO A 184 22.72 -27.90 -12.17
C PRO A 184 21.75 -26.89 -11.55
N ASN A 185 20.50 -27.31 -11.38
CA ASN A 185 19.45 -26.44 -10.85
C ASN A 185 19.49 -26.40 -9.31
N PHE A 186 20.61 -25.90 -8.78
CA PHE A 186 20.85 -25.71 -7.35
C PHE A 186 20.82 -24.21 -7.04
N GLY A 187 20.03 -23.83 -6.04
CA GLY A 187 19.90 -22.45 -5.58
C GLY A 187 20.89 -22.07 -4.49
N LEU A 188 20.65 -20.93 -3.85
CA LEU A 188 21.44 -20.53 -2.68
C LEU A 188 21.26 -21.54 -1.54
N PRO A 189 22.33 -22.03 -0.90
CA PRO A 189 22.17 -23.07 0.10
C PRO A 189 21.41 -22.55 1.33
N PHE A 190 20.54 -23.37 1.89
CA PHE A 190 19.99 -23.16 3.23
C PHE A 190 21.07 -23.41 4.30
N PRO A 191 20.90 -22.87 5.52
CA PRO A 191 21.73 -23.23 6.67
C PRO A 191 21.53 -24.70 7.11
N TRP A 192 20.45 -25.36 6.67
CA TRP A 192 20.14 -26.73 7.06
C TRP A 192 20.48 -27.73 5.95
N TYR A 193 21.35 -28.69 6.26
CA TYR A 193 21.77 -29.74 5.31
C TYR A 193 20.59 -30.47 4.67
N MET A 194 19.62 -30.92 5.47
CA MET A 194 18.44 -31.65 4.95
C MET A 194 17.62 -30.81 3.98
N TYR A 195 17.58 -29.47 4.15
CA TYR A 195 16.88 -28.60 3.20
C TYR A 195 17.59 -28.54 1.86
N ASN A 196 18.92 -28.52 1.87
CA ASN A 196 19.73 -28.54 0.66
C ASN A 196 19.54 -29.85 -0.11
N GLU A 197 19.49 -30.98 0.58
CA GLU A 197 19.28 -32.29 -0.05
C GLU A 197 17.90 -32.41 -0.73
N PHE A 198 16.83 -31.95 -0.07
CA PHE A 198 15.47 -32.14 -0.60
C PHE A 198 14.99 -31.02 -1.52
N PHE A 199 15.40 -29.77 -1.27
CA PHE A 199 14.92 -28.62 -2.04
C PHE A 199 15.91 -28.11 -3.08
N LEU A 200 17.15 -28.60 -3.04
CA LEU A 200 18.28 -28.15 -3.88
C LEU A 200 18.58 -26.66 -3.67
N GLY A 201 18.54 -26.20 -2.42
CA GLY A 201 18.71 -24.79 -2.05
C GLY A 201 17.49 -23.91 -2.38
N LEU A 202 17.65 -22.61 -2.13
CA LEU A 202 16.75 -21.52 -2.49
C LEU A 202 16.82 -21.25 -4.00
N ARG A 203 16.11 -22.08 -4.78
CA ARG A 203 16.10 -21.98 -6.25
C ARG A 203 15.41 -20.72 -6.74
N GLU A 204 16.01 -20.08 -7.74
CA GLU A 204 15.43 -18.94 -8.44
C GLU A 204 14.06 -19.30 -9.03
N THR A 205 13.15 -18.31 -9.11
CA THR A 205 11.76 -18.45 -9.63
C THR A 205 10.82 -19.37 -8.83
N LYS A 206 11.29 -19.95 -7.71
CA LYS A 206 10.47 -20.80 -6.84
C LYS A 206 10.03 -20.05 -5.58
N VAL A 207 8.82 -20.36 -5.13
CA VAL A 207 8.27 -19.86 -3.87
C VAL A 207 8.17 -21.02 -2.90
N LEU A 208 8.72 -20.86 -1.70
CA LEU A 208 8.64 -21.83 -0.61
C LEU A 208 7.64 -21.32 0.44
N PHE A 209 6.69 -22.19 0.81
CA PHE A 209 5.75 -21.94 1.91
C PHE A 209 6.07 -22.88 3.06
N GLU A 210 6.24 -22.34 4.26
CA GLU A 210 6.42 -23.12 5.48
C GLU A 210 5.34 -22.76 6.50
N GLY A 211 4.59 -23.77 6.95
CA GLY A 211 3.57 -23.63 7.99
C GLY A 211 4.05 -24.23 9.30
N PHE A 212 3.88 -23.49 10.40
CA PHE A 212 4.20 -23.92 11.76
C PHE A 212 3.09 -23.51 12.71
N LEU A 213 2.91 -24.25 13.81
CA LEU A 213 2.01 -23.87 14.89
C LEU A 213 2.54 -22.64 15.63
N SER A 214 1.66 -21.99 16.40
CA SER A 214 2.05 -20.82 17.21
C SER A 214 3.14 -21.20 18.22
N ASN A 215 4.12 -20.30 18.39
CA ASN A 215 5.27 -20.46 19.29
C ASN A 215 6.27 -21.59 18.97
N GLU A 216 6.23 -22.19 17.78
CA GLU A 216 7.22 -23.20 17.35
C GLU A 216 8.55 -22.62 16.81
N GLY A 217 8.80 -21.32 17.01
CA GLY A 217 10.06 -20.70 16.57
C GLY A 217 10.09 -20.28 15.09
N LYS A 218 8.92 -20.03 14.48
CA LYS A 218 8.79 -19.47 13.11
C LYS A 218 9.77 -18.33 12.83
N THR A 219 9.70 -17.28 13.65
CA THR A 219 10.52 -16.08 13.45
C THR A 219 12.01 -16.36 13.68
N ARG A 220 12.34 -17.17 14.68
CA ARG A 220 13.73 -17.58 14.97
C ARG A 220 14.36 -18.28 13.77
N LYS A 221 13.61 -19.21 13.17
CA LYS A 221 14.04 -19.93 11.99
C LYS A 221 14.26 -18.99 10.80
N LEU A 222 13.33 -18.06 10.55
CA LEU A 222 13.43 -17.11 9.45
C LEU A 222 14.60 -16.12 9.64
N VAL A 223 14.83 -15.66 10.86
CA VAL A 223 15.96 -14.78 11.20
C VAL A 223 17.30 -15.50 11.04
N LEU A 224 17.39 -16.79 11.41
CA LEU A 224 18.58 -17.60 11.13
C LEU A 224 18.86 -17.70 9.64
N LEU A 225 17.82 -17.95 8.82
CA LEU A 225 17.94 -17.99 7.36
C LEU A 225 18.42 -16.64 6.82
N ALA A 226 17.81 -15.54 7.26
CA ALA A 226 18.19 -14.19 6.83
C ALA A 226 19.64 -13.87 7.20
N ALA A 227 20.06 -14.18 8.43
CA ALA A 227 21.42 -13.98 8.90
C ALA A 227 22.42 -14.83 8.13
N TYR A 228 22.10 -16.09 7.83
CA TYR A 228 22.96 -16.98 7.05
C TYR A 228 23.17 -16.45 5.62
N VAL A 229 22.09 -16.08 4.94
CA VAL A 229 22.17 -15.52 3.57
C VAL A 229 22.96 -14.20 3.57
N ALA A 230 22.68 -13.30 4.53
CA ALA A 230 23.33 -11.99 4.58
C ALA A 230 24.79 -12.04 5.04
N LEU A 231 25.10 -12.78 6.10
CA LEU A 231 26.40 -12.72 6.77
C LEU A 231 27.37 -13.80 6.28
N VAL A 232 26.88 -15.01 5.97
CA VAL A 232 27.73 -16.12 5.52
C VAL A 232 27.87 -16.09 4.00
N GLN A 233 26.77 -15.86 3.28
CA GLN A 233 26.77 -15.89 1.80
C GLN A 233 27.01 -14.53 1.16
N ASN A 234 26.95 -13.43 1.93
CA ASN A 234 27.07 -12.06 1.46
C ASN A 234 26.00 -11.68 0.40
N GLU A 235 24.79 -12.20 0.56
CA GLU A 235 23.66 -11.93 -0.34
C GLU A 235 22.60 -11.06 0.34
N ASN A 236 21.95 -10.20 -0.44
CA ASN A 236 20.92 -9.31 0.10
C ASN A 236 19.65 -10.10 0.46
N PHE A 237 19.18 -9.94 1.70
CA PHE A 237 17.94 -10.55 2.18
C PHE A 237 16.92 -9.48 2.58
N PHE A 238 15.73 -9.51 1.95
CA PHE A 238 14.63 -8.62 2.29
C PHE A 238 13.60 -9.35 3.15
N LEU A 239 13.36 -8.84 4.37
CA LEU A 239 12.42 -9.39 5.34
C LEU A 239 11.22 -8.45 5.51
N MET A 240 10.01 -8.99 5.35
CA MET A 240 8.75 -8.30 5.67
C MET A 240 8.10 -8.98 6.88
N SER A 241 7.81 -8.21 7.93
CA SER A 241 7.17 -8.69 9.16
C SER A 241 5.91 -7.90 9.45
N ASN A 242 4.82 -8.60 9.74
CA ASN A 242 3.56 -8.01 10.20
C ASN A 242 3.27 -8.32 11.68
N GLU A 243 3.90 -9.35 12.25
CA GLU A 243 3.59 -9.85 13.60
C GLU A 243 4.54 -9.32 14.69
N MET A 244 5.80 -9.07 14.34
CA MET A 244 6.82 -8.57 15.27
C MET A 244 7.35 -7.22 14.79
N ASP A 245 7.59 -6.32 15.74
CA ASP A 245 8.17 -5.01 15.49
C ASP A 245 9.69 -5.08 15.26
N GLU A 246 10.29 -3.92 14.97
CA GLU A 246 11.72 -3.81 14.67
C GLU A 246 12.62 -4.16 15.86
N GLU A 247 12.24 -3.77 17.08
CA GLU A 247 13.07 -3.94 18.27
C GLU A 247 13.17 -5.42 18.66
N ASP A 248 12.04 -6.13 18.62
CA ASP A 248 12.00 -7.57 18.87
C ASP A 248 12.76 -8.35 17.79
N LEU A 249 12.64 -7.95 16.52
CA LEU A 249 13.39 -8.58 15.43
C LEU A 249 14.90 -8.35 15.57
N ARG A 250 15.33 -7.16 16.00
CA ARG A 250 16.75 -6.86 16.28
C ARG A 250 17.28 -7.70 17.43
N SER A 251 16.53 -7.81 18.52
CA SER A 251 16.88 -8.67 19.66
C SER A 251 16.97 -10.14 19.24
N CYS A 252 16.05 -10.57 18.37
CA CYS A 252 16.05 -11.90 17.79
C CYS A 252 17.29 -12.17 16.94
N LEU A 253 17.66 -11.23 16.08
CA LEU A 253 18.85 -11.29 15.22
C LEU A 253 20.14 -11.34 16.05
N ILE A 254 20.31 -10.44 17.02
CA ILE A 254 21.50 -10.40 17.88
C ILE A 254 21.67 -11.74 18.59
N THR A 255 20.60 -12.22 19.23
CA THR A 255 20.60 -13.52 19.90
C THR A 255 20.94 -14.67 18.95
N THR A 256 20.48 -14.61 17.70
CA THR A 256 20.75 -15.63 16.70
C THR A 256 22.23 -15.62 16.28
N VAL A 257 22.78 -14.45 16.00
CA VAL A 257 24.18 -14.30 15.57
C VAL A 257 25.15 -14.76 16.66
N ILE A 258 24.99 -14.28 17.90
CA ILE A 258 25.97 -14.59 18.95
C ILE A 258 25.99 -16.07 19.35
N ASN A 259 24.86 -16.79 19.22
CA ASN A 259 24.70 -18.13 19.76
C ASN A 259 25.00 -19.27 18.77
N ASN A 260 25.04 -18.99 17.47
CA ASN A 260 25.24 -20.03 16.46
C ASN A 260 26.70 -20.07 15.99
N LYS A 261 27.28 -21.28 15.96
CA LYS A 261 28.70 -21.51 15.66
C LYS A 261 29.14 -20.90 14.32
N GLU A 262 28.29 -21.02 13.30
CA GLU A 262 28.54 -20.53 11.94
C GLU A 262 28.85 -19.03 11.92
N PHE A 263 28.21 -18.24 12.78
CA PHE A 263 28.48 -16.81 12.88
C PHE A 263 29.60 -16.51 13.87
N GLN A 264 29.72 -17.26 14.96
CA GLN A 264 30.81 -17.09 15.92
C GLN A 264 32.18 -17.26 15.25
N GLU A 265 32.30 -18.18 14.31
CA GLU A 265 33.52 -18.38 13.52
C GLU A 265 33.81 -17.16 12.61
N LEU A 266 32.78 -16.48 12.10
CA LEU A 266 32.95 -15.27 11.28
C LEU A 266 33.41 -14.05 12.09
N HIS A 267 32.83 -13.84 13.29
CA HIS A 267 33.12 -12.65 14.09
C HIS A 267 34.13 -12.89 15.24
N GLY A 268 34.54 -14.13 15.50
CA GLY A 268 35.58 -14.50 16.47
C GLY A 268 35.16 -14.39 17.95
N VAL A 269 33.87 -14.30 18.27
CA VAL A 269 33.38 -14.19 19.66
C VAL A 269 32.56 -15.43 20.02
N HIS A 270 33.06 -16.24 20.94
CA HIS A 270 32.41 -17.51 21.34
C HIS A 270 31.68 -17.37 22.67
N ILE A 271 30.46 -16.83 22.62
CA ILE A 271 29.60 -16.68 23.80
C ILE A 271 28.26 -17.36 23.57
N THR A 272 27.59 -17.74 24.64
CA THR A 272 26.20 -18.22 24.55
C THR A 272 25.37 -17.51 25.60
N LYS A 273 24.40 -16.73 25.15
CA LYS A 273 23.57 -15.87 25.99
C LYS A 273 22.11 -15.94 25.56
N PRO A 274 21.17 -16.24 26.48
CA PRO A 274 19.75 -16.19 26.17
C PRO A 274 19.32 -14.75 25.92
N GLU A 275 18.33 -14.55 25.06
CA GLU A 275 17.79 -13.23 24.75
C GLU A 275 17.40 -12.43 25.99
N LYS A 276 16.81 -13.09 26.99
CA LYS A 276 16.44 -12.47 28.25
C LYS A 276 17.61 -11.73 28.93
N GLU A 277 18.81 -12.28 28.88
CA GLU A 277 20.00 -11.62 29.47
C GLU A 277 20.42 -10.41 28.64
N ILE A 278 20.28 -10.47 27.31
CA ILE A 278 20.62 -9.37 26.40
C ILE A 278 19.65 -8.20 26.62
N VAL A 279 18.35 -8.48 26.60
CA VAL A 279 17.28 -7.47 26.74
C VAL A 279 17.30 -6.84 28.13
N LEU A 280 17.61 -7.61 29.19
CA LEU A 280 17.72 -7.08 30.54
C LEU A 280 19.06 -6.38 30.82
N GLY A 281 19.99 -6.35 29.87
CA GLY A 281 21.31 -5.75 30.07
C GLY A 281 22.24 -6.53 31.00
N VAL A 282 21.95 -7.81 31.27
CA VAL A 282 22.68 -8.68 32.21
C VAL A 282 23.62 -9.62 31.44
N TYR A 283 24.37 -9.07 30.48
CA TYR A 283 25.26 -9.82 29.57
C TYR A 283 26.76 -9.65 29.87
N GLN A 284 27.09 -9.04 31.03
CA GLN A 284 28.47 -9.00 31.56
C GLN A 284 29.01 -10.39 31.90
#